data_AF-A0A2V8L1Q2-F1
#
_entry.id   AF-A0A2V8L1Q2-F1
#
_cell.length_a   1.000
_cell.length_b   1.000
_cell.length_c   1.000
_cell.angle_alpha   90.00
_cell.angle_beta   90.00
_cell.angle_gamma   90.00
#
_symmetry.space_group_name_H-M   'P 1'
#
loop_
_entity.id
_entity.type
_entity.pdbx_description
1 polymer ?
#
loop_
_entity_poly.entity_id
_entity_poly.type
_entity_poly.pdbx_seq_one_letter_code
_entity_poly.pdbx_strand_id
1 'polypeptide(L)'
;MQIVAVQHVPEIRPGTNLSECLREAVHRSGWNLQPRDILAVTQKAVSKAEGRISRLGDVVPSAYSVSIARRVSKDPRLVEIILRESRRIVRLRGEVLICETHHGFICANAGVDESNVEGAESVTLLPKDPDRSARILARELGCGVIITDTFGRVWRDGLLDAAIGIGRVPAFLDFRGQTDPYGHRLRVTLLAAADALSAAAGLAMGKTAGTPAALIRGFDWEATDDTSAAAMLRPAERDLFL
;
A
#
# COMPACT_ATOMS: atom_id res chain seq x y z
N MET A 1 -4.34 21.69 -5.83
CA MET A 1 -4.00 20.50 -5.03
C MET A 1 -2.60 20.66 -4.45
N GLN A 2 -2.42 20.29 -3.18
CA GLN A 2 -1.12 20.26 -2.47
C GLN A 2 -0.90 18.86 -1.90
N ILE A 3 0.36 18.41 -1.91
CA ILE A 3 0.76 17.13 -1.32
C ILE A 3 1.99 17.42 -0.46
N VAL A 4 1.88 17.17 0.85
CA VAL A 4 2.93 17.50 1.83
C VAL A 4 3.22 16.31 2.72
N ALA A 5 4.50 16.07 2.98
CA ALA A 5 4.93 15.03 3.91
C ALA A 5 4.52 15.38 5.34
N VAL A 6 4.00 14.41 6.08
CA VAL A 6 3.65 14.58 7.50
C VAL A 6 4.90 14.31 8.32
N GLN A 7 5.54 15.39 8.78
CA GLN A 7 6.74 15.33 9.60
C GLN A 7 6.40 14.91 11.03
N HIS A 8 7.44 14.52 11.77
CA HIS A 8 7.36 14.24 13.21
C HIS A 8 6.46 13.05 13.61
N VAL A 9 6.17 12.12 12.70
CA VAL A 9 5.56 10.84 13.07
C VAL A 9 6.58 10.05 13.91
N PRO A 10 6.23 9.60 15.13
CA PRO A 10 7.13 8.81 15.95
C PRO A 10 7.38 7.42 15.33
N GLU A 11 8.40 6.71 15.83
CA GLU A 11 8.57 5.30 15.48
C GLU A 11 7.36 4.49 15.93
N ILE A 12 6.75 3.76 15.01
CA ILE A 12 5.53 2.99 15.27
C ILE A 12 5.91 1.61 15.79
N ARG A 13 5.27 1.18 16.88
CA ARG A 13 5.48 -0.13 17.49
C ARG A 13 4.15 -0.92 17.53
N PRO A 14 4.19 -2.24 17.72
CA PRO A 14 2.98 -3.03 17.96
C PRO A 14 2.12 -2.43 19.07
N GLY A 15 0.84 -2.22 18.78
CA GLY A 15 -0.14 -1.63 19.72
C GLY A 15 -0.17 -0.10 19.76
N THR A 16 0.67 0.60 18.99
CA THR A 16 0.59 2.07 18.86
C THR A 16 -0.80 2.49 18.35
N ASN A 17 -1.41 3.48 19.01
CA ASN A 17 -2.61 4.14 18.50
C ASN A 17 -2.25 5.02 17.30
N LEU A 18 -2.35 4.44 16.10
CA LEU A 18 -1.85 5.08 14.89
C LEU A 18 -2.63 6.35 14.52
N SER A 19 -3.93 6.42 14.75
CA SER A 19 -4.73 7.61 14.41
C SER A 19 -4.38 8.81 15.27
N GLU A 20 -4.16 8.61 16.58
CA GLU A 20 -3.68 9.65 17.49
C GLU A 20 -2.29 10.17 17.08
N CYS A 21 -1.35 9.26 16.82
CA CYS A 21 0.00 9.64 16.37
C CYS A 21 -0.03 10.43 15.04
N LEU A 22 -0.83 9.99 14.07
CA LEU A 22 -0.95 10.67 12.78
C LEU A 22 -1.62 12.05 12.95
N ARG A 23 -2.67 12.16 13.77
CA ARG A 23 -3.34 13.43 14.05
C ARG A 23 -2.38 14.43 14.68
N GLU A 24 -1.62 14.01 15.68
CA GLU A 24 -0.63 14.87 16.33
C GLU A 24 0.48 15.27 15.36
N ALA A 25 1.00 14.34 14.57
CA ALA A 25 2.06 14.62 13.59
C ALA A 25 1.61 15.61 12.50
N VAL A 26 0.36 15.48 12.01
CA VAL A 26 -0.24 16.45 11.07
C VAL A 26 -0.33 17.83 11.72
N HIS A 27 -0.81 17.91 12.97
CA HIS A 27 -0.87 19.16 13.73
C HIS A 27 0.50 19.82 13.90
N ARG A 28 1.50 19.05 14.32
CA ARG A 28 2.88 19.51 14.50
C ARG A 28 3.55 19.92 13.18
N SER A 29 3.09 19.36 12.06
CA SER A 29 3.52 19.76 10.71
C SER A 29 2.86 21.07 10.24
N GLY A 30 2.04 21.72 11.08
CA GLY A 30 1.39 23.01 10.80
C GLY A 30 0.03 22.89 10.10
N TRP A 31 -0.58 21.71 10.11
CA TRP A 31 -1.85 21.44 9.43
C TRP A 31 -2.92 20.94 10.40
N ASN A 32 -4.19 21.29 10.15
CA ASN A 32 -5.32 20.66 10.81
C ASN A 32 -6.10 19.85 9.77
N LEU A 33 -6.38 18.57 10.05
CA LEU A 33 -7.14 17.71 9.15
C LEU A 33 -8.54 18.28 8.90
N GLN A 34 -8.97 18.22 7.66
CA GLN A 34 -10.28 18.63 7.18
C GLN A 34 -11.03 17.45 6.55
N PRO A 35 -12.37 17.47 6.52
CA PRO A 35 -13.15 16.35 5.98
C PRO A 35 -12.82 15.94 4.54
N ARG A 36 -12.39 16.90 3.70
CA ARG A 36 -12.01 16.67 2.29
C ARG A 36 -10.50 16.42 2.08
N ASP A 37 -9.72 16.33 3.15
CA ASP A 37 -8.33 15.90 3.04
C ASP A 37 -8.24 14.40 2.81
N ILE A 38 -7.12 13.98 2.22
CA ILE A 38 -6.73 12.57 2.13
C ILE A 38 -5.38 12.40 2.82
N LEU A 39 -5.28 11.45 3.73
CA LEU A 39 -4.02 11.05 4.32
C LEU A 39 -3.55 9.74 3.67
N ALA A 40 -2.47 9.82 2.90
CA ALA A 40 -1.77 8.63 2.43
C ALA A 40 -0.85 8.14 3.55
N VAL A 41 -0.90 6.85 3.88
CA VAL A 41 -0.13 6.23 4.97
C VAL A 41 0.57 4.98 4.41
N THR A 42 1.84 4.80 4.71
CA THR A 42 2.57 3.59 4.29
C THR A 42 2.02 2.35 4.99
N GLN A 43 2.01 1.22 4.29
CA GLN A 43 1.61 -0.06 4.87
C GLN A 43 2.47 -0.41 6.07
N LYS A 44 3.78 -0.09 6.05
CA LYS A 44 4.69 -0.39 7.16
C LYS A 44 4.25 0.24 8.48
N ALA A 45 3.77 1.48 8.48
CA ALA A 45 3.25 2.10 9.70
C ALA A 45 2.01 1.35 10.22
N VAL A 46 1.10 0.97 9.32
CA VAL A 46 -0.11 0.21 9.67
C VAL A 46 0.26 -1.18 10.18
N SER A 47 1.11 -1.91 9.46
CA SER A 47 1.60 -3.23 9.82
C SER A 47 2.33 -3.24 11.15
N LYS A 48 3.18 -2.25 11.43
CA LYS A 48 3.85 -2.13 12.73
C LYS A 48 2.82 -1.92 13.85
N ALA A 49 1.86 -1.00 13.68
CA ALA A 49 0.81 -0.76 14.68
C ALA A 49 -0.03 -2.03 14.94
N GLU A 50 -0.33 -2.80 13.90
CA GLU A 50 -1.09 -4.05 13.95
C GLU A 50 -0.27 -5.27 14.37
N GLY A 51 1.03 -5.13 14.63
CA GLY A 51 1.89 -6.25 15.00
C GLY A 51 2.14 -7.25 13.86
N ARG A 52 1.99 -6.84 12.60
CA ARG A 52 2.31 -7.62 11.40
C ARG A 52 3.82 -7.64 11.14
N ILE A 53 4.56 -8.12 12.11
CA ILE A 53 6.02 -8.28 12.10
C ILE A 53 6.34 -9.75 12.33
N SER A 54 7.29 -10.30 11.58
CA SER A 54 7.78 -11.66 11.75
C SER A 54 9.30 -11.65 11.89
N ARG A 55 9.83 -12.49 12.79
CA ARG A 55 11.27 -12.69 12.95
C ARG A 55 11.70 -13.92 12.18
N LEU A 56 12.75 -13.82 11.38
CA LEU A 56 13.27 -14.95 10.61
C LEU A 56 13.73 -16.08 11.54
N GLY A 57 14.29 -15.77 12.71
CA GLY A 57 14.71 -16.76 13.71
C GLY A 57 13.59 -17.68 14.21
N ASP A 58 12.33 -17.25 14.13
CA ASP A 58 11.17 -18.05 14.56
C ASP A 58 10.60 -18.93 13.45
N VAL A 59 11.20 -18.89 12.25
CA VAL A 59 10.66 -19.56 11.06
C VAL A 59 11.48 -20.79 10.72
N VAL A 60 10.80 -21.95 10.71
CA VAL A 60 11.36 -23.20 10.20
C VAL A 60 11.04 -23.32 8.70
N PRO A 61 12.05 -23.30 7.80
CA PRO A 61 11.81 -23.45 6.37
C PRO A 61 11.34 -24.86 6.00
N SER A 62 10.33 -24.95 5.13
CA SER A 62 9.95 -26.20 4.46
C SER A 62 10.98 -26.63 3.40
N ALA A 63 10.96 -27.90 3.02
CA ALA A 63 11.78 -28.39 1.91
C ALA A 63 11.49 -27.63 0.60
N TYR A 64 10.24 -27.21 0.42
CA TYR A 64 9.83 -26.42 -0.74
C TYR A 64 10.42 -25.01 -0.71
N SER A 65 10.35 -24.27 0.40
CA SER A 65 10.96 -22.94 0.51
C SER A 65 12.47 -22.99 0.36
N VAL A 66 13.15 -24.01 0.90
CA VAL A 66 14.59 -24.24 0.66
C VAL A 66 14.89 -24.41 -0.83
N SER A 67 14.07 -25.17 -1.56
CA SER A 67 14.26 -25.37 -3.00
C SER A 67 14.11 -24.07 -3.80
N ILE A 68 13.12 -23.24 -3.45
CA ILE A 68 12.87 -21.95 -4.10
C ILE A 68 13.98 -20.96 -3.76
N ALA A 69 14.38 -20.88 -2.49
CA ALA A 69 15.42 -20.00 -1.99
C ALA A 69 16.75 -20.15 -2.73
N ARG A 70 17.15 -21.38 -3.06
CA ARG A 70 18.34 -21.65 -3.88
C ARG A 70 18.24 -21.07 -5.29
N ARG A 71 17.05 -21.03 -5.88
CA ARG A 71 16.84 -20.52 -7.25
C ARG A 71 16.82 -18.99 -7.31
N VAL A 72 16.41 -18.34 -6.22
CA VAL A 72 16.30 -16.88 -6.12
C VAL A 72 17.37 -16.23 -5.24
N SER A 73 18.37 -17.00 -4.79
CA SER A 73 19.48 -16.54 -3.94
C SER A 73 19.02 -15.77 -2.68
N LYS A 74 17.96 -16.23 -2.02
CA LYS A 74 17.39 -15.62 -0.78
C LYS A 74 17.51 -16.54 0.42
N ASP A 75 17.32 -15.99 1.62
CA ASP A 75 17.19 -16.78 2.86
C ASP A 75 15.94 -17.69 2.78
N PRO A 76 16.06 -19.01 3.03
CA PRO A 76 14.92 -19.92 3.00
C PRO A 76 13.83 -19.60 4.03
N ARG A 77 14.18 -18.97 5.16
CA ARG A 77 13.23 -18.49 6.18
C ARG A 77 12.39 -17.33 5.64
N LEU A 78 13.03 -16.40 4.92
CA LEU A 78 12.32 -15.32 4.23
C LEU A 78 11.39 -15.87 3.17
N VAL A 79 11.88 -16.80 2.34
CA VAL A 79 11.07 -17.43 1.29
C VAL A 79 9.89 -18.18 1.88
N GLU A 80 10.07 -18.87 3.02
CA GLU A 80 8.98 -19.51 3.75
C GLU A 80 7.89 -18.51 4.16
N ILE A 81 8.26 -17.34 4.70
CA ILE A 81 7.30 -16.27 5.03
C ILE A 81 6.59 -15.78 3.76
N ILE A 82 7.34 -15.48 2.69
CA ILE A 82 6.78 -15.03 1.42
C ILE A 82 5.73 -16.02 0.92
N LEU A 83 6.03 -17.33 0.95
CA LEU A 83 5.11 -18.37 0.51
C LEU A 83 3.87 -18.45 1.41
N ARG A 84 3.99 -18.27 2.73
CA ARG A 84 2.84 -18.22 3.65
C ARG A 84 1.90 -17.05 3.39
N GLU A 85 2.45 -15.91 2.96
CA GLU A 85 1.70 -14.69 2.60
C GLU A 85 1.22 -14.69 1.13
N SER A 86 1.53 -15.75 0.38
CA SER A 86 1.17 -15.91 -1.04
C SER A 86 0.05 -16.93 -1.25
N ARG A 87 -0.83 -16.67 -2.20
CA ARG A 87 -1.70 -17.70 -2.81
C ARG A 87 -0.94 -18.57 -3.79
N ARG A 88 -0.07 -17.96 -4.60
CA ARG A 88 0.77 -18.63 -5.59
C ARG A 88 1.99 -17.81 -5.96
N ILE A 89 3.01 -18.49 -6.47
CA ILE A 89 4.11 -17.85 -7.20
C ILE A 89 3.61 -17.56 -8.61
N VAL A 90 3.71 -16.30 -9.04
CA VAL A 90 3.35 -15.87 -10.40
C VAL A 90 4.55 -15.97 -11.33
N ARG A 91 5.72 -15.53 -10.86
CA ARG A 91 6.96 -15.59 -11.64
C ARG A 91 8.17 -15.77 -10.74
N LEU A 92 9.10 -16.59 -11.20
CA LEU A 92 10.42 -16.76 -10.60
C LEU A 92 11.46 -16.56 -11.71
N ARG A 93 12.34 -15.56 -11.57
CA ARG A 93 13.43 -15.33 -12.53
C ARG A 93 14.61 -14.61 -11.86
N GLY A 94 15.78 -15.24 -11.86
CA GLY A 94 16.92 -14.73 -11.10
C GLY A 94 16.53 -14.56 -9.63
N GLU A 95 16.88 -13.43 -9.02
CA GLU A 95 16.55 -13.10 -7.62
C GLU A 95 15.10 -12.61 -7.42
N VAL A 96 14.36 -12.44 -8.52
CA VAL A 96 13.01 -11.90 -8.49
C VAL A 96 11.99 -13.02 -8.25
N LEU A 97 11.22 -12.84 -7.18
CA LEU A 97 10.09 -13.68 -6.81
C LEU A 97 8.82 -12.82 -6.83
N ILE A 98 7.97 -12.97 -7.85
CA ILE A 98 6.66 -12.31 -7.95
C ILE A 98 5.59 -13.28 -7.48
N CYS A 99 4.77 -12.83 -6.54
CA CYS A 99 3.71 -13.62 -5.94
C CYS A 99 2.36 -12.91 -6.04
N GLU A 100 1.29 -13.69 -6.03
CA GLU A 100 -0.05 -13.19 -5.73
C GLU A 100 -0.28 -13.33 -4.22
N THR A 101 -0.52 -12.23 -3.53
CA THR A 101 -0.82 -12.21 -2.08
C THR A 101 -2.21 -12.77 -1.78
N HIS A 102 -2.51 -13.05 -0.51
CA HIS A 102 -3.89 -13.40 -0.09
C HIS A 102 -4.94 -12.32 -0.34
N HIS A 103 -4.51 -11.07 -0.53
CA HIS A 103 -5.36 -9.95 -0.94
C HIS A 103 -5.65 -9.94 -2.45
N GLY A 104 -4.81 -10.59 -3.25
CA GLY A 104 -4.84 -10.57 -4.72
C GLY A 104 -3.85 -9.60 -5.37
N PHE A 105 -3.05 -8.84 -4.60
CA PHE A 105 -1.96 -8.04 -5.16
C PHE A 105 -0.90 -8.93 -5.79
N ILE A 106 -0.43 -8.56 -6.98
CA ILE A 106 0.69 -9.22 -7.67
C ILE A 106 1.92 -8.33 -7.51
N CYS A 107 2.82 -8.72 -6.62
CA CYS A 107 3.96 -7.90 -6.24
C CYS A 107 5.18 -8.77 -5.90
N ALA A 108 6.34 -8.12 -5.79
CA ALA A 108 7.56 -8.78 -5.36
C ALA A 108 7.44 -9.26 -3.91
N ASN A 109 7.92 -10.47 -3.63
CA ASN A 109 7.99 -11.05 -2.30
C ASN A 109 6.66 -11.02 -1.52
N ALA A 110 5.51 -11.01 -2.20
CA ALA A 110 4.19 -10.90 -1.58
C ALA A 110 4.01 -9.66 -0.67
N GLY A 111 4.76 -8.58 -0.92
CA GLY A 111 4.74 -7.37 -0.06
C GLY A 111 5.44 -7.56 1.28
N VAL A 112 6.17 -8.67 1.48
CA VAL A 112 7.07 -8.85 2.62
C VAL A 112 8.26 -7.91 2.44
N ASP A 113 8.48 -7.05 3.43
CA ASP A 113 9.49 -6.00 3.39
C ASP A 113 10.50 -6.18 4.53
N GLU A 114 11.78 -6.26 4.16
CA GLU A 114 12.94 -6.42 5.04
C GLU A 114 13.53 -5.06 5.47
N SER A 115 13.11 -3.96 4.85
CA SER A 115 13.67 -2.63 5.07
C SER A 115 12.95 -1.85 6.18
N ASN A 116 13.70 -1.00 6.89
CA ASN A 116 13.18 -0.07 7.90
C ASN A 116 12.41 -0.75 9.05
N VAL A 117 12.82 -1.97 9.42
CA VAL A 117 12.32 -2.70 10.60
C VAL A 117 13.42 -2.73 11.66
N GLU A 118 13.08 -2.45 12.93
CA GLU A 118 14.03 -2.57 14.03
C GLU A 118 14.38 -4.05 14.30
N GLY A 119 15.67 -4.31 14.50
CA GLY A 119 16.21 -5.64 14.78
C GLY A 119 16.71 -6.35 13.53
N ALA A 120 17.96 -6.79 13.56
CA ALA A 120 18.47 -7.72 12.55
C ALA A 120 17.53 -8.94 12.51
N GLU A 121 17.12 -9.37 11.31
CA GLU A 121 16.24 -10.51 11.07
C GLU A 121 14.72 -10.32 11.32
N SER A 122 14.20 -9.09 11.34
CA SER A 122 12.74 -8.86 11.33
C SER A 122 12.23 -8.37 9.97
N VAL A 123 11.04 -8.82 9.57
CA VAL A 123 10.35 -8.40 8.35
C VAL A 123 8.94 -7.91 8.68
N THR A 124 8.45 -6.93 7.92
CA THR A 124 7.05 -6.50 7.95
C THR A 124 6.25 -7.25 6.90
N LEU A 125 5.05 -7.67 7.29
CA LEU A 125 4.06 -8.29 6.41
C LEU A 125 2.99 -7.24 6.08
N LEU A 126 2.24 -7.43 5.00
CA LEU A 126 1.09 -6.57 4.74
C LEU A 126 0.04 -6.67 5.87
N PRO A 127 -0.74 -5.60 6.12
CA PRO A 127 -1.94 -5.67 6.96
C PRO A 127 -2.85 -6.80 6.46
N LYS A 128 -3.56 -7.49 7.35
CA LYS A 128 -4.45 -8.61 6.93
C LYS A 128 -5.68 -8.14 6.16
N ASP A 129 -6.15 -6.93 6.46
CA ASP A 129 -7.28 -6.28 5.80
C ASP A 129 -6.99 -4.77 5.74
N PRO A 130 -6.15 -4.34 4.78
CA PRO A 130 -5.75 -2.94 4.67
C PRO A 130 -6.94 -2.01 4.41
N ASP A 131 -7.98 -2.45 3.70
CA ASP A 131 -9.20 -1.64 3.54
C ASP A 131 -9.90 -1.41 4.89
N ARG A 132 -10.00 -2.43 5.75
CA ARG A 132 -10.56 -2.25 7.10
C ARG A 132 -9.73 -1.28 7.92
N SER A 133 -8.41 -1.40 7.88
CA SER A 133 -7.50 -0.49 8.60
C SER A 133 -7.66 0.95 8.10
N ALA A 134 -7.74 1.15 6.78
CA ALA A 134 -7.97 2.45 6.18
C ALA A 134 -9.32 3.05 6.58
N ARG A 135 -10.40 2.25 6.62
CA ARG A 135 -11.73 2.71 7.08
C ARG A 135 -11.75 3.10 8.56
N ILE A 136 -11.05 2.37 9.42
CA ILE A 136 -10.93 2.71 10.85
C ILE A 136 -10.19 4.04 11.00
N LEU A 137 -9.02 4.18 10.37
CA LEU A 137 -8.25 5.42 10.38
C LEU A 137 -9.06 6.59 9.81
N ALA A 138 -9.77 6.41 8.70
CA ALA A 138 -10.59 7.45 8.08
C ALA A 138 -11.71 7.95 9.00
N ARG A 139 -12.34 7.04 9.75
CA ARG A 139 -13.37 7.39 10.74
C ARG A 139 -12.78 8.16 11.91
N GLU A 140 -11.67 7.68 12.48
CA GLU A 140 -11.03 8.27 13.65
C GLU A 140 -10.38 9.63 13.34
N LEU A 141 -9.82 9.77 12.14
CA LEU A 141 -9.19 11.01 11.67
C LEU A 141 -10.20 12.03 11.15
N GLY A 142 -11.35 11.57 10.62
CA GLY A 142 -12.39 12.42 10.05
C GLY A 142 -12.13 12.84 8.61
N CYS A 143 -11.16 12.23 7.91
CA CYS A 143 -10.76 12.53 6.53
C CYS A 143 -10.74 11.25 5.66
N GLY A 144 -10.35 11.36 4.38
CA GLY A 144 -10.01 10.22 3.54
C GLY A 144 -8.67 9.59 3.95
N VAL A 145 -8.52 8.28 3.76
CA VAL A 145 -7.26 7.56 4.02
C VAL A 145 -6.97 6.60 2.87
N ILE A 146 -5.71 6.57 2.43
CA ILE A 146 -5.19 5.57 1.51
C ILE A 146 -3.97 4.92 2.17
N ILE A 147 -3.98 3.59 2.30
CA ILE A 147 -2.80 2.82 2.69
C ILE A 147 -2.04 2.45 1.43
N THR A 148 -0.74 2.72 1.44
CA THR A 148 0.12 2.64 0.27
C THR A 148 1.25 1.63 0.47
N ASP A 149 1.66 0.96 -0.60
CA ASP A 149 2.88 0.16 -0.62
C ASP A 149 3.65 0.36 -1.92
N THR A 150 4.94 0.08 -1.88
CA THR A 150 5.85 0.32 -3.00
C THR A 150 5.91 -0.89 -3.93
N PHE A 151 5.34 -0.76 -5.12
CA PHE A 151 5.35 -1.82 -6.12
C PHE A 151 6.16 -1.45 -7.37
N GLY A 152 6.75 -2.48 -7.98
CA GLY A 152 7.16 -2.41 -9.38
C GLY A 152 5.95 -2.52 -10.30
N ARG A 153 6.18 -2.40 -11.61
CA ARG A 153 5.11 -2.48 -12.61
C ARG A 153 5.62 -3.09 -13.90
N VAL A 154 4.72 -3.72 -14.65
CA VAL A 154 5.07 -4.38 -15.91
C VAL A 154 5.57 -3.37 -16.93
N TRP A 155 6.60 -3.80 -17.70
CA TRP A 155 7.19 -3.09 -18.85
C TRP A 155 7.85 -1.75 -18.61
N ARG A 156 7.96 -1.29 -17.36
CA ARG A 156 8.70 -0.07 -17.03
C ARG A 156 9.57 -0.31 -15.82
N ASP A 157 10.81 0.16 -15.90
CA ASP A 157 11.69 0.18 -14.76
C ASP A 157 11.23 1.22 -13.73
N GLY A 158 11.64 0.98 -12.48
CA GLY A 158 11.33 1.82 -11.33
C GLY A 158 10.09 1.38 -10.56
N LEU A 159 9.98 1.95 -9.35
CA LEU A 159 8.92 1.68 -8.40
C LEU A 159 7.97 2.88 -8.29
N LEU A 160 6.73 2.63 -7.90
CA LEU A 160 5.78 3.65 -7.47
C LEU A 160 5.01 3.15 -6.25
N ASP A 161 4.43 4.09 -5.51
CA ASP A 161 3.51 3.72 -4.43
C ASP A 161 2.11 3.51 -5.01
N ALA A 162 1.53 2.35 -4.70
CA ALA A 162 0.20 1.92 -5.12
C ALA A 162 -0.72 1.82 -3.89
N ALA A 163 -2.02 1.99 -4.11
CA ALA A 163 -3.01 1.85 -3.05
C ALA A 163 -3.28 0.37 -2.77
N ILE A 164 -3.08 -0.03 -1.51
CA ILE A 164 -3.41 -1.39 -1.03
C ILE A 164 -4.60 -1.39 -0.07
N GLY A 165 -5.01 -0.24 0.45
CA GLY A 165 -6.19 -0.09 1.31
C GLY A 165 -6.80 1.29 1.17
N ILE A 166 -8.12 1.39 1.19
CA ILE A 166 -8.83 2.65 0.95
C ILE A 166 -9.95 2.84 1.99
N GLY A 167 -10.01 4.03 2.58
CA GLY A 167 -11.05 4.46 3.50
C GLY A 167 -11.60 5.81 3.07
N ARG A 168 -12.92 5.88 2.84
CA ARG A 168 -13.67 7.07 2.41
C ARG A 168 -13.33 7.63 1.01
N VAL A 169 -12.17 7.32 0.43
CA VAL A 169 -11.72 7.85 -0.88
C VAL A 169 -12.21 6.97 -2.03
N PRO A 170 -12.66 7.52 -3.19
CA PRO A 170 -13.01 6.69 -4.33
C PRO A 170 -11.77 6.04 -4.94
N ALA A 171 -11.85 4.74 -5.24
CA ALA A 171 -10.81 4.02 -5.98
C ALA A 171 -10.59 4.62 -7.38
N PHE A 172 -11.68 5.02 -8.03
CA PHE A 172 -11.69 5.56 -9.37
C PHE A 172 -12.43 6.90 -9.47
N LEU A 173 -12.01 7.76 -10.40
CA LEU A 173 -12.88 8.79 -10.96
C LEU A 173 -13.45 8.29 -12.29
N ASP A 174 -14.77 8.14 -12.34
CA ASP A 174 -15.48 7.61 -13.51
C ASP A 174 -15.99 8.74 -14.41
N PHE A 175 -15.33 8.90 -15.55
CA PHE A 175 -15.74 9.85 -16.57
C PHE A 175 -16.55 9.20 -17.69
N ARG A 176 -16.82 7.89 -17.62
CA ARG A 176 -17.61 7.19 -18.65
C ARG A 176 -19.01 7.79 -18.69
N GLY A 177 -19.48 8.03 -19.91
CA GLY A 177 -20.77 8.64 -20.16
C GLY A 177 -20.77 10.16 -20.13
N GLN A 178 -19.73 10.81 -19.59
CA GLN A 178 -19.56 12.26 -19.66
C GLN A 178 -19.16 12.70 -21.07
N THR A 179 -19.30 13.99 -21.35
CA THR A 179 -19.00 14.60 -22.64
C THR A 179 -17.77 15.50 -22.52
N ASP A 180 -16.86 15.38 -23.47
CA ASP A 180 -15.67 16.24 -23.55
C ASP A 180 -16.00 17.66 -24.09
N PRO A 181 -15.04 18.59 -24.10
CA PRO A 181 -15.26 19.95 -24.62
C PRO A 181 -15.65 20.04 -26.10
N TYR A 182 -15.52 18.95 -26.86
CA TYR A 182 -15.86 18.87 -28.29
C TYR A 182 -17.18 18.13 -28.54
N GLY A 183 -17.90 17.74 -27.49
CA GLY A 183 -19.17 17.03 -27.62
C GLY A 183 -19.05 15.50 -27.74
N HIS A 184 -17.85 14.93 -27.60
CA HIS A 184 -17.66 13.49 -27.68
C HIS A 184 -17.91 12.80 -26.33
N ARG A 185 -18.63 11.69 -26.37
CA ARG A 185 -18.93 10.89 -25.18
C ARG A 185 -17.75 9.98 -24.83
N LEU A 186 -17.26 10.09 -23.59
CA LEU A 186 -16.19 9.25 -23.05
C LEU A 186 -16.70 7.83 -22.77
N ARG A 187 -16.00 6.81 -23.26
CA ARG A 187 -16.43 5.39 -23.17
C ARG A 187 -15.63 4.54 -22.19
N VAL A 188 -14.33 4.80 -22.04
CA VAL A 188 -13.39 3.95 -21.28
C VAL A 188 -12.56 4.77 -20.29
N THR A 189 -13.02 5.98 -19.95
CA THR A 189 -12.26 6.92 -19.12
C THR A 189 -12.54 6.68 -17.65
N LEU A 190 -11.83 5.72 -17.08
CA LEU A 190 -11.83 5.42 -15.65
C LEU A 190 -10.44 5.71 -15.10
N LEU A 191 -10.29 6.77 -14.31
CA LEU A 191 -9.00 7.16 -13.74
C LEU A 191 -8.80 6.40 -12.43
N ALA A 192 -7.69 5.67 -12.30
CA ALA A 192 -7.28 5.02 -11.04
C ALA A 192 -6.77 6.07 -10.04
N ALA A 193 -7.71 6.81 -9.45
CA ALA A 193 -7.43 7.98 -8.63
C ALA A 193 -6.64 7.62 -7.37
N ALA A 194 -6.99 6.53 -6.69
CA ALA A 194 -6.29 6.10 -5.48
C ALA A 194 -4.81 5.77 -5.76
N ASP A 195 -4.50 5.07 -6.86
CA ASP A 195 -3.12 4.79 -7.26
C ASP A 195 -2.35 6.05 -7.69
N ALA A 196 -2.99 6.95 -8.44
CA ALA A 196 -2.36 8.21 -8.85
C ALA A 196 -2.00 9.08 -7.64
N LEU A 197 -2.90 9.18 -6.66
CA LEU A 197 -2.67 9.88 -5.41
C LEU A 197 -1.59 9.20 -4.56
N SER A 198 -1.58 7.87 -4.51
CA SER A 198 -0.56 7.08 -3.80
C SER A 198 0.83 7.33 -4.37
N ALA A 199 0.97 7.29 -5.70
CA ALA A 199 2.24 7.52 -6.38
C ALA A 199 2.76 8.95 -6.10
N ALA A 200 1.88 9.95 -6.13
CA ALA A 200 2.22 11.33 -5.83
C ALA A 200 2.57 11.55 -4.35
N ALA A 201 1.86 10.90 -3.43
CA ALA A 201 2.18 10.89 -2.01
C ALA A 201 3.56 10.25 -1.74
N GLY A 202 3.89 9.17 -2.43
CA GLY A 202 5.19 8.50 -2.34
C GLY A 202 6.37 9.42 -2.65
N LEU A 203 6.21 10.34 -3.62
CA LEU A 203 7.20 11.37 -3.92
C LEU A 203 7.39 12.35 -2.76
N ALA A 204 6.30 12.76 -2.11
CA ALA A 204 6.36 13.66 -0.97
C ALA A 204 6.96 12.99 0.27
N MET A 205 6.59 11.74 0.55
CA MET A 205 7.10 10.98 1.70
C MET A 205 8.61 10.77 1.62
N GLY A 206 9.15 10.50 0.43
CA GLY A 206 10.58 10.25 0.22
C GLY A 206 11.05 8.91 0.81
N LYS A 207 11.80 8.12 0.03
CA LYS A 207 12.13 6.73 0.42
C LYS A 207 13.04 6.60 1.66
N THR A 208 13.86 7.59 1.92
CA THR A 208 14.85 7.58 3.02
C THR A 208 14.56 8.60 4.11
N ALA A 209 13.47 9.36 3.98
CA ALA A 209 13.17 10.46 4.91
C ALA A 209 12.47 10.00 6.20
N GLY A 210 12.18 8.69 6.34
CA GLY A 210 11.50 8.16 7.52
C GLY A 210 10.09 8.72 7.74
N THR A 211 9.46 9.26 6.69
CA THR A 211 8.13 9.89 6.77
C THR A 211 7.05 8.92 6.28
N PRO A 212 6.23 8.33 7.16
CA PRO A 212 5.32 7.26 6.79
C PRO A 212 3.94 7.74 6.30
N ALA A 213 3.73 9.05 6.19
CA ALA A 213 2.45 9.60 5.75
C ALA A 213 2.62 10.93 4.99
N ALA A 214 1.66 11.21 4.11
CA ALA A 214 1.54 12.49 3.40
C ALA A 214 0.08 12.95 3.37
N LEU A 215 -0.12 14.25 3.58
CA LEU A 215 -1.40 14.93 3.46
C LEU A 215 -1.59 15.40 2.02
N ILE A 216 -2.75 15.08 1.44
CA ILE A 216 -3.21 15.56 0.14
C ILE A 216 -4.43 16.46 0.39
N ARG A 217 -4.35 17.72 -0.08
CA ARG A 217 -5.42 18.72 0.09
C ARG A 217 -5.79 19.38 -1.23
N GLY A 218 -7.09 19.63 -1.41
CA GLY A 218 -7.63 20.32 -2.59
C GLY A 218 -7.55 19.48 -3.87
N PHE A 219 -7.59 18.16 -3.73
CA PHE A 219 -8.04 17.25 -4.80
C PHE A 219 -9.57 17.30 -4.84
N ASP A 220 -10.17 17.25 -6.03
CA ASP A 220 -11.63 17.24 -6.17
C ASP A 220 -12.14 15.80 -6.20
N TRP A 221 -12.82 15.41 -5.12
CA TRP A 221 -13.35 14.07 -4.91
C TRP A 221 -14.54 14.12 -3.95
N GLU A 222 -15.44 13.15 -4.08
CA GLU A 222 -16.56 12.96 -3.16
C GLU A 222 -16.29 11.75 -2.26
N ALA A 223 -16.58 11.92 -0.97
CA ALA A 223 -16.36 10.85 0.00
C ALA A 223 -17.38 9.72 -0.18
N THR A 224 -16.90 8.49 -0.09
CA THR A 224 -17.70 7.28 -0.22
C THR A 224 -17.18 6.18 0.70
N ASP A 225 -18.08 5.57 1.46
CA ASP A 225 -17.75 4.37 2.24
C ASP A 225 -17.78 3.09 1.38
N ASP A 226 -18.40 3.17 0.19
CA ASP A 226 -18.40 2.10 -0.81
C ASP A 226 -17.13 2.20 -1.68
N THR A 227 -16.02 1.78 -1.09
CA THR A 227 -14.69 1.79 -1.72
C THR A 227 -13.81 0.67 -1.18
N SER A 228 -12.91 0.18 -2.03
CA SER A 228 -11.99 -0.91 -1.70
C SER A 228 -10.84 -0.94 -2.68
N ALA A 229 -9.63 -1.25 -2.21
CA ALA A 229 -8.50 -1.54 -3.08
C ALA A 229 -8.76 -2.77 -3.98
N ALA A 230 -9.57 -3.73 -3.51
CA ALA A 230 -9.95 -4.91 -4.28
C ALA A 230 -10.73 -4.56 -5.55
N ALA A 231 -11.45 -3.42 -5.57
CA ALA A 231 -12.15 -2.96 -6.78
C ALA A 231 -11.17 -2.59 -7.92
N MET A 232 -9.91 -2.31 -7.60
CA MET A 232 -8.85 -2.02 -8.57
C MET A 232 -8.13 -3.27 -9.07
N LEU A 233 -8.30 -4.40 -8.38
CA LEU A 233 -7.72 -5.67 -8.81
C LEU A 233 -8.46 -6.21 -10.03
N ARG A 234 -7.68 -6.57 -11.04
CA ARG A 234 -8.21 -7.25 -12.22
C ARG A 234 -8.38 -8.73 -11.89
N PRO A 235 -9.58 -9.31 -12.03
CA PRO A 235 -9.78 -10.73 -11.81
C PRO A 235 -9.12 -11.52 -12.95
N ALA A 236 -8.75 -12.77 -12.68
CA ALA A 236 -7.94 -13.59 -13.57
C ALA A 236 -8.57 -13.77 -14.96
N GLU A 237 -9.90 -13.82 -15.06
CA GLU A 237 -10.61 -14.00 -16.34
C GLU A 237 -10.51 -12.77 -17.25
N ARG A 238 -10.13 -11.62 -16.71
CA ARG A 238 -9.90 -10.38 -17.47
C ARG A 238 -8.42 -10.05 -17.61
N ASP A 239 -7.53 -10.77 -16.92
CA ASP A 239 -6.09 -10.55 -17.02
C ASP A 239 -5.57 -11.03 -18.38
N LEU A 240 -4.78 -10.19 -19.05
CA LEU A 240 -4.23 -10.46 -20.37
C LEU A 240 -2.75 -10.85 -20.29
N PHE A 241 -2.15 -10.86 -19.10
CA PHE A 241 -0.70 -10.95 -18.91
C PHE A 241 -0.25 -12.09 -18.01
N LEU A 242 -1.18 -12.78 -17.34
CA LEU A 242 -0.90 -13.88 -16.40
C LEU A 242 -1.52 -15.21 -16.84
#